data_AF-A0A6I2Z883-F1
#
_entry.id   AF-A0A6I2Z883-F1
#
_cell.length_a   1.000
_cell.length_b   1.000
_cell.length_c   1.000
_cell.angle_alpha   90.00
_cell.angle_beta   90.00
_cell.angle_gamma   90.00
#
_symmetry.space_group_name_H-M   'P 1'
#
loop_
_entity.id
_entity.type
_entity.pdbx_description
1 polymer ?
#
loop_
_entity_poly.entity_id
_entity_poly.type
_entity_poly.pdbx_seq_one_letter_code
_entity_poly.pdbx_strand_id
1 'polypeptide(L)' 'MSNQAFTKPKEHTVSTEPRINDRIRTPQIRLIGHTGEQVGVVDIDTALRMA' A
#
# COMPACT_ATOMS: atom_id res chain seq x y z
N MET A 1 6.18 1.58 -43.72
CA MET A 1 6.97 0.93 -42.66
C MET A 1 6.80 1.76 -41.40
N SER A 2 5.99 1.29 -40.45
CA SER A 2 5.66 2.03 -39.23
C SER A 2 6.21 1.25 -38.05
N ASN A 3 7.36 1.66 -37.52
CA ASN A 3 7.97 0.99 -36.38
C ASN A 3 7.32 1.53 -35.11
N GLN A 4 6.32 0.80 -34.61
CA GLN A 4 5.70 1.09 -33.32
C GLN A 4 6.63 0.57 -32.23
N ALA A 5 7.28 1.48 -31.50
CA ALA A 5 8.12 1.14 -30.36
C ALA A 5 7.24 0.59 -29.23
N PHE A 6 7.27 -0.73 -29.04
CA PHE A 6 6.73 -1.38 -27.85
C PHE A 6 7.57 -0.95 -26.64
N THR A 7 7.02 -0.07 -25.81
CA THR A 7 7.63 0.23 -24.51
C THR A 7 7.41 -0.98 -23.59
N LYS A 8 8.50 -1.54 -23.05
CA LYS A 8 8.43 -2.65 -22.09
C LYS A 8 7.57 -2.24 -20.88
N PRO A 9 6.70 -3.12 -20.36
CA PRO A 9 6.03 -2.88 -19.09
C PRO A 9 7.10 -2.70 -18.01
N LYS A 10 6.99 -1.63 -17.22
CA LYS A 10 7.80 -1.49 -16.00
C LYS A 10 7.44 -2.65 -15.07
N GLU A 11 8.36 -3.59 -14.87
CA GLU A 11 8.23 -4.60 -13.84
C GLU A 11 8.14 -3.89 -12.48
N HIS A 12 6.97 -3.94 -11.83
CA HIS A 12 6.84 -3.48 -10.45
C HIS A 12 7.45 -4.54 -9.54
N THR A 13 8.66 -4.27 -9.05
CA THR A 13 9.28 -5.07 -8.00
C THR A 13 8.50 -4.90 -6.70
N VAL A 14 7.86 -5.97 -6.23
CA VAL A 14 7.25 -5.99 -4.89
C VAL A 14 8.39 -6.15 -3.89
N SER A 15 8.55 -5.20 -2.97
CA SER A 15 9.53 -5.31 -1.89
C SER A 15 9.23 -6.51 -1.01
N THR A 16 10.26 -7.32 -0.72
CA THR A 16 10.20 -8.46 0.20
C THR A 16 10.40 -8.07 1.65
N GLU A 17 10.72 -6.80 1.92
CA GLU A 17 10.88 -6.31 3.28
C GLU A 17 9.52 -6.19 3.99
N PRO A 18 9.47 -6.44 5.30
CA PRO A 18 8.29 -6.10 6.10
C PRO A 18 7.90 -4.63 5.92
N ARG A 19 6.61 -4.40 5.69
CA ARG A 19 6.06 -3.03 5.69
C ARG A 19 5.80 -2.63 7.14
N ILE A 20 6.38 -1.50 7.53
CA ILE A 20 6.16 -0.86 8.83
C ILE A 20 5.31 0.39 8.66
N ASN A 21 4.66 0.81 9.75
CA ASN A 21 3.70 1.93 9.75
C ASN A 21 4.30 3.24 9.19
N ASP A 22 5.57 3.53 9.49
CA ASP A 22 6.28 4.74 9.04
C ASP A 22 6.41 4.89 7.52
N ARG A 23 6.17 3.81 6.76
CA ARG A 23 6.22 3.83 5.29
C ARG A 23 4.87 4.20 4.65
N ILE A 24 3.82 4.40 5.44
CA ILE A 24 2.48 4.75 4.94
C ILE A 24 2.46 6.25 4.58
N ARG A 25 2.06 6.57 3.34
CA ARG A 25 1.98 7.95 2.83
C ARG A 25 0.61 8.34 2.26
N THR A 26 -0.40 7.51 2.51
CA THR A 26 -1.78 7.73 2.05
C THR A 26 -2.61 8.27 3.21
N PRO A 27 -3.47 9.29 3.00
CA PRO A 27 -4.26 9.89 4.08
C PRO A 27 -5.29 8.93 4.68
N GLN A 28 -5.80 7.98 3.89
CA GLN A 28 -6.80 7.00 4.31
C GLN A 28 -6.35 5.57 4.03
N ILE A 29 -6.59 4.68 4.98
CA ILE A 29 -6.19 3.27 4.89
C ILE A 29 -7.29 2.35 5.40
N ARG A 30 -7.28 1.09 4.94
CA ARG A 30 -8.09 0.02 5.52
C ARG A 30 -7.31 -0.61 6.69
N LEU A 31 -7.89 -0.54 7.89
CA LEU A 31 -7.28 -1.11 9.09
C LEU A 31 -7.87 -2.50 9.39
N ILE A 32 -6.98 -3.45 9.69
CA ILE A 32 -7.31 -4.81 10.09
C ILE A 32 -6.64 -5.08 11.45
N GLY A 33 -7.41 -5.56 12.42
CA GLY A 33 -6.91 -5.90 13.75
C GLY A 33 -6.06 -7.17 13.76
N HIS A 34 -5.30 -7.40 14.83
CA HIS A 34 -4.40 -8.56 14.95
C HIS A 34 -5.11 -9.92 14.92
N THR A 35 -6.41 -9.96 15.23
CA THR A 35 -7.27 -11.15 15.13
C THR A 35 -7.92 -11.33 13.76
N GLY A 36 -7.70 -10.40 12.82
CA GLY A 36 -8.35 -10.38 11.51
C GLY A 36 -9.64 -9.57 11.43
N GLU A 37 -10.06 -8.90 12.52
CA GLU A 37 -11.21 -8.00 12.50
C GLU A 37 -11.03 -6.85 11.50
N GLN A 38 -12.08 -6.53 10.74
CA GLN A 38 -12.10 -5.40 9.80
C GLN A 38 -12.64 -4.15 10.50
N VAL A 39 -11.77 -3.19 10.80
CA VAL A 39 -12.16 -1.92 11.44
C VAL A 39 -12.80 -0.95 10.44
N GLY A 40 -12.40 -1.03 9.17
CA GLY A 40 -12.90 -0.19 8.08
C GLY A 40 -11.84 0.75 7.51
N VAL A 41 -12.29 1.78 6.78
CA VAL A 41 -11.42 2.83 6.24
C VAL A 41 -11.31 3.95 7.26
N VAL A 42 -10.08 4.30 7.63
CA VAL A 42 -9.76 5.29 8.66
C VAL A 42 -8.66 6.23 8.17
N ASP A 43 -8.55 7.39 8.81
CA ASP A 43 -7.41 8.28 8.62
C ASP A 43 -6.13 7.67 9.23
N ILE A 44 -4.99 7.98 8.63
CA ILE A 44 -3.68 7.45 9.06
C ILE A 44 -3.38 7.77 10.53
N ASP A 45 -3.67 8.98 11.01
CA ASP A 45 -3.43 9.38 12.40
C ASP A 45 -4.26 8.56 13.39
N THR A 46 -5.48 8.19 13.00
CA THR A 46 -6.34 7.33 13.81
C THR A 46 -5.80 5.91 13.85
N ALA A 47 -5.37 5.36 12.72
CA ALA A 47 -4.76 4.04 12.68
C ALA A 47 -3.47 3.94 13.50
N LEU A 48 -2.60 4.96 13.43
CA LEU A 48 -1.35 5.01 14.21
C LEU A 48 -1.60 5.04 15.72
N ARG A 49 -2.71 5.62 16.18
CA ARG A 49 -3.12 5.60 17.59
C ARG A 49 -3.68 4.26 18.07
N MET A 50 -4.13 3.40 17.15
CA MET A 50 -4.71 2.09 17.46
C MET A 50 -3.68 0.95 17.43
N ALA A 51 -2.48 1.21 16.90
CA ALA A 51 -1.42 0.23 16.66
C ALA A 51 -0.44 0.09 17.83
#